data_AF-A0A016VDS9-F1
#
_entry.id   AF-A0A016VDS9-F1
#
_cell.length_a   1.000
_cell.length_b   1.000
_cell.length_c   1.000
_cell.angle_alpha   90.00
_cell.angle_beta   90.00
_cell.angle_gamma   90.00
#
_symmetry.space_group_name_H-M   'P 1'
#
loop_
_entity.id
_entity.type
_entity.pdbx_description
1 polymer ?
#
loop_
_entity_poly.entity_id
_entity_poly.type
_entity_poly.pdbx_seq_one_letter_code
_entity_poly.pdbx_strand_id
1 'polypeptide(L)'
;MDEGFSGTVRISNISDFIAPNLNCIIPLETKTVEEPLVAVRKKQPNGSKIKRGVVKISLNDCLACSGCITSAETVLVEEQSFSRLLDGMSGKQLCVVTVSPQSVCSIAVKRQMSVSEAAKLIASFFFSKGVHYVIDSSFGRAFSLEEAYNEYCSTSSRPVLVSSCPGFVCYAEKSHGAFLLPFLSKVRSPQAICGALVKDFLSRKLGVPVSDIYHAAVMPCFDKKLEASRRDFYAHDSEIRETDCVISTGMTLVI
;
A
#
# COMPACT_ATOMS: atom_id res chain seq x y z
N MET A 1 -1.98 -19.06 -52.96
CA MET A 1 -0.88 -18.15 -52.54
C MET A 1 -1.51 -17.14 -51.60
N ASP A 2 -2.05 -17.52 -50.43
CA ASP A 2 -1.38 -18.16 -49.28
C ASP A 2 -0.17 -17.31 -48.86
N GLU A 3 -0.03 -16.80 -47.63
CA GLU A 3 -0.49 -17.30 -46.34
C GLU A 3 -0.27 -16.25 -45.23
N GLY A 4 -1.05 -16.31 -44.13
CA GLY A 4 -0.47 -16.08 -42.80
C GLY A 4 -0.84 -14.81 -42.02
N PHE A 5 -2.12 -14.53 -41.78
CA PHE A 5 -2.52 -13.91 -40.50
C PHE A 5 -3.56 -14.79 -39.83
N SER A 6 -3.08 -15.59 -38.87
CA SER A 6 -3.90 -16.47 -38.04
C SER A 6 -4.92 -15.66 -37.26
N GLY A 7 -6.19 -16.00 -37.45
CA GLY A 7 -7.30 -15.54 -36.64
C GLY A 7 -7.21 -16.12 -35.24
N THR A 8 -6.68 -15.35 -34.29
CA THR A 8 -6.87 -15.59 -32.86
C THR A 8 -6.86 -14.23 -32.15
N VAL A 9 -8.07 -13.74 -31.88
CA VAL A 9 -8.44 -12.76 -30.84
C VAL A 9 -7.75 -11.39 -30.95
N ARG A 10 -8.42 -10.44 -31.63
CA ARG A 10 -8.41 -9.05 -31.17
C ARG A 10 -8.91 -9.07 -29.73
N ILE A 11 -8.05 -8.82 -28.75
CA ILE A 11 -8.49 -8.59 -27.35
C ILE A 11 -9.07 -7.17 -27.29
N SER A 12 -10.17 -6.96 -28.01
CA SER A 12 -11.15 -5.94 -27.69
C SER A 12 -11.96 -6.52 -26.54
N ASN A 13 -11.77 -5.99 -25.33
CA ASN A 13 -12.53 -6.31 -24.13
C ASN A 13 -12.37 -7.75 -23.59
N ILE A 14 -11.20 -8.10 -23.05
CA ILE A 14 -11.21 -8.90 -21.81
C ILE A 14 -11.50 -7.91 -20.68
N SER A 15 -12.75 -7.50 -20.67
CA SER A 15 -13.37 -6.92 -19.49
C SER A 15 -13.72 -8.11 -18.61
N ASP A 16 -12.75 -8.62 -17.84
CA ASP A 16 -13.02 -9.41 -16.62
C ASP A 16 -13.61 -8.51 -15.51
N PHE A 17 -14.38 -7.51 -15.94
CA PHE A 17 -15.17 -6.62 -15.13
C PHE A 17 -16.44 -7.40 -14.81
N ILE A 18 -16.55 -7.85 -13.56
CA ILE A 18 -17.83 -8.31 -13.04
C ILE A 18 -18.79 -7.12 -13.23
N ALA A 19 -19.87 -7.34 -14.00
CA ALA A 19 -20.86 -6.34 -14.40
C ALA A 19 -21.27 -5.38 -13.26
N PRO A 20 -21.72 -4.14 -13.55
CA PRO A 20 -21.66 -3.03 -12.61
C PRO A 20 -22.51 -3.31 -11.37
N ASN A 21 -21.84 -3.61 -10.26
CA ASN A 21 -22.43 -3.48 -8.94
C ASN A 21 -22.58 -1.96 -8.72
N LEU A 22 -23.72 -1.42 -9.15
CA LEU A 22 -24.22 -0.15 -8.64
C LEU A 22 -24.06 -0.20 -7.11
N ASN A 23 -23.31 0.76 -6.57
CA ASN A 23 -22.94 0.96 -5.16
C ASN A 23 -21.47 0.62 -4.80
N CYS A 24 -20.51 1.30 -5.43
CA CYS A 24 -19.19 1.59 -4.83
C CYS A 24 -19.27 2.62 -3.67
N ILE A 25 -20.47 2.85 -3.12
CA ILE A 25 -20.73 3.65 -1.94
C ILE A 25 -21.41 2.68 -0.99
N ILE A 26 -20.77 2.34 0.13
CA ILE A 26 -21.51 1.76 1.25
C ILE A 26 -22.53 2.84 1.62
N PRO A 27 -23.85 2.62 1.47
CA PRO A 27 -24.82 3.58 1.94
C PRO A 27 -24.58 3.71 3.44
N LEU A 28 -24.07 4.86 3.88
CA LEU A 28 -24.17 5.21 5.27
C LEU A 28 -25.67 5.32 5.50
N GLU A 29 -26.25 4.39 6.26
CA GLU A 29 -27.60 4.56 6.79
C GLU A 29 -27.58 5.85 7.60
N THR A 30 -27.98 6.95 6.98
CA THR A 30 -28.26 8.20 7.66
C THR A 30 -29.49 7.95 8.49
N LYS A 31 -29.30 7.45 9.71
CA LYS A 31 -30.26 7.74 10.77
C LYS A 31 -30.29 9.26 10.88
N THR A 32 -31.41 9.85 10.48
CA THR A 32 -31.73 11.25 10.78
C THR A 32 -31.75 11.39 12.29
N VAL A 33 -30.60 11.70 12.87
CA VAL A 33 -30.53 12.22 14.23
C VAL A 33 -30.65 13.73 14.06
N GLU A 34 -31.86 14.23 14.25
CA GLU A 34 -32.13 15.66 14.41
C GLU A 34 -31.55 16.12 15.76
N GLU A 35 -30.23 16.16 15.88
CA GLU A 35 -29.57 16.87 16.98
C GLU A 35 -28.34 17.63 16.43
N PRO A 36 -28.13 18.88 16.86
CA PRO A 36 -27.07 19.73 16.33
C PRO A 36 -25.68 19.13 16.60
N LEU A 37 -24.91 18.95 15.51
CA LEU A 37 -23.66 18.17 15.44
C LEU A 37 -22.42 18.79 16.11
N VAL A 38 -22.54 19.87 16.88
CA VAL A 38 -21.41 20.42 17.62
C VAL A 38 -21.82 20.89 19.01
N ALA A 39 -21.82 19.95 19.96
CA ALA A 39 -21.67 20.26 21.37
C ALA A 39 -20.24 19.93 21.79
N VAL A 40 -19.48 20.94 22.22
CA VAL A 40 -18.18 20.75 22.90
C VAL A 40 -18.44 19.87 24.13
N ARG A 41 -18.02 18.61 24.06
CA ARG A 41 -18.29 17.61 25.12
C ARG A 41 -17.68 18.07 26.45
N LYS A 42 -18.53 18.44 27.41
CA LYS A 42 -18.19 18.34 28.83
C LYS A 42 -17.99 16.86 29.15
N LYS A 43 -16.87 16.55 29.79
CA LYS A 43 -16.43 15.21 30.17
C LYS A 43 -17.45 14.57 31.12
N GLN A 44 -18.15 13.53 30.68
CA GLN A 44 -18.86 12.61 31.58
C GLN A 44 -18.04 11.33 31.74
N PRO A 45 -17.88 10.83 32.98
CA PRO A 45 -17.30 9.53 33.24
C PRO A 45 -18.40 8.50 33.09
N ASN A 46 -18.26 7.54 32.18
CA ASN A 46 -18.76 6.19 32.38
C ASN A 46 -18.20 5.25 31.31
N GLY A 47 -17.36 4.32 31.78
CA GLY A 47 -16.74 3.30 30.97
C GLY A 47 -17.77 2.25 30.55
N SER A 48 -18.22 2.32 29.30
CA SER A 48 -18.73 1.13 28.61
C SER A 48 -17.56 0.48 27.88
N LYS A 49 -17.17 -0.72 28.33
CA LYS A 49 -16.18 -1.56 27.65
C LYS A 49 -16.76 -2.00 26.31
N ILE A 50 -16.45 -1.26 25.25
CA ILE A 50 -16.68 -1.70 23.87
C ILE A 50 -15.85 -2.97 23.67
N LYS A 51 -16.51 -4.13 23.49
CA LYS A 51 -15.85 -5.36 23.06
C LYS A 51 -15.27 -5.11 21.67
N ARG A 52 -13.98 -4.76 21.62
CA ARG A 52 -13.23 -4.57 20.37
C ARG A 52 -13.02 -5.93 19.71
N GLY A 53 -13.97 -6.34 18.86
CA GLY A 53 -13.75 -7.42 17.91
C GLY A 53 -12.54 -7.09 17.04
N VAL A 54 -11.76 -8.11 16.67
CA VAL A 54 -10.66 -7.95 15.74
C VAL A 54 -11.26 -7.61 14.38
N VAL A 55 -11.12 -6.36 13.95
CA VAL A 55 -11.49 -5.96 12.59
C VAL A 55 -10.49 -6.62 11.65
N LYS A 56 -10.94 -7.67 10.94
CA LYS A 56 -10.19 -8.24 9.83
C LYS A 56 -10.45 -7.35 8.62
N ILE A 57 -9.41 -6.67 8.17
CA ILE A 57 -9.45 -5.94 6.90
C ILE A 57 -9.27 -6.99 5.80
N SER A 58 -10.17 -7.00 4.84
CA SER A 58 -10.17 -7.81 3.63
C SER A 58 -10.05 -6.90 2.40
N LEU A 59 -9.88 -7.49 1.21
CA LEU A 59 -9.92 -6.72 -0.05
C LEU A 59 -11.26 -5.99 -0.22
N ASN A 60 -12.37 -6.56 0.26
CA ASN A 60 -13.70 -5.95 0.22
C ASN A 60 -13.83 -4.71 1.11
N ASP A 61 -12.97 -4.56 2.12
CA ASP A 61 -12.94 -3.38 3.01
C ASP A 61 -12.13 -2.23 2.43
N CYS A 62 -11.51 -2.44 1.26
CA CYS A 62 -10.78 -1.43 0.55
C CYS A 62 -11.71 -0.64 -0.39
N LEU A 63 -11.36 0.62 -0.71
CA LEU A 63 -12.03 1.39 -1.77
C LEU A 63 -11.92 0.74 -3.15
N ALA A 64 -11.16 -0.35 -3.26
CA ALA A 64 -11.42 -1.38 -4.25
C ALA A 64 -12.78 -2.05 -3.96
N CYS A 65 -13.88 -1.35 -4.27
CA CYS A 65 -15.18 -1.98 -4.36
C CYS A 65 -15.08 -3.25 -5.22
N SER A 66 -15.98 -4.20 -5.02
CA SER A 66 -16.02 -5.52 -5.66
C SER A 66 -16.15 -5.53 -7.20
N GLY A 67 -15.70 -4.46 -7.88
CA GLY A 67 -15.47 -4.35 -9.32
C GLY A 67 -14.28 -3.43 -9.70
N CYS A 68 -13.50 -2.89 -8.76
CA CYS A 68 -12.33 -2.04 -9.04
C CYS A 68 -11.03 -2.83 -9.22
N ILE A 69 -10.98 -4.09 -8.80
CA ILE A 69 -9.83 -4.98 -9.00
C ILE A 69 -10.23 -6.14 -9.92
N THR A 70 -9.35 -6.48 -10.83
CA THR A 70 -9.47 -7.61 -11.75
C THR A 70 -9.11 -8.91 -11.04
N SER A 71 -9.54 -10.05 -11.59
CA SER A 71 -9.14 -11.36 -11.08
C SER A 71 -7.61 -11.53 -11.08
N ALA A 72 -6.91 -10.99 -12.07
CA ALA A 72 -5.46 -10.97 -12.12
C ALA A 72 -4.83 -10.15 -10.97
N GLU A 73 -5.38 -8.96 -10.68
CA GLU A 73 -4.95 -8.14 -9.54
C GLU A 73 -5.16 -8.85 -8.19
N THR A 74 -6.24 -9.63 -8.06
CA THR A 74 -6.52 -10.43 -6.85
C THR A 74 -5.46 -11.52 -6.65
N VAL A 75 -5.13 -12.26 -7.71
CA VAL A 75 -4.06 -13.28 -7.67
C VAL A 75 -2.72 -12.65 -7.28
N LEU A 76 -2.36 -11.50 -7.85
CA LEU A 76 -1.13 -10.78 -7.49
C LEU A 76 -1.08 -10.39 -6.01
N VAL A 77 -2.22 -10.03 -5.41
CA VAL A 77 -2.31 -9.70 -3.98
C VAL A 77 -2.11 -10.95 -3.12
N GLU A 78 -2.67 -12.09 -3.53
CA GLU A 78 -2.58 -13.37 -2.82
C GLU A 78 -1.17 -13.98 -2.90
N GLU A 79 -0.50 -13.87 -4.05
CA GLU A 79 0.88 -14.33 -4.26
C GLU A 79 1.89 -13.64 -3.34
N GLN A 80 1.61 -12.39 -2.93
CA GLN A 80 2.44 -11.66 -1.98
C GLN A 80 2.20 -12.16 -0.55
N SER A 81 2.83 -13.28 -0.24
CA SER A 81 2.72 -13.99 1.03
C SER A 81 4.04 -13.99 1.81
N PHE A 82 3.98 -14.43 3.08
CA PHE A 82 5.19 -14.58 3.89
C PHE A 82 6.16 -15.63 3.33
N SER A 83 5.65 -16.71 2.71
CA SER A 83 6.52 -17.69 2.04
C SER A 83 7.24 -17.05 0.85
N ARG A 84 6.54 -16.25 0.04
CA ARG A 84 7.14 -15.52 -1.07
C ARG A 84 8.24 -14.56 -0.60
N LEU A 85 8.07 -13.92 0.56
CA LEU A 85 9.12 -13.10 1.18
C LEU A 85 10.37 -13.93 1.49
N LEU A 86 10.23 -15.09 2.13
CA LEU A 86 11.36 -15.94 2.47
C LEU A 86 12.06 -16.49 1.22
N ASP A 87 11.28 -16.93 0.23
CA ASP A 87 11.82 -17.44 -1.04
C ASP A 87 12.57 -16.36 -1.81
N GLY A 88 12.00 -15.15 -1.87
CA GLY A 88 12.59 -14.01 -2.58
C GLY A 88 13.86 -13.46 -1.92
N MET A 89 14.01 -13.63 -0.60
CA MET A 89 15.24 -13.28 0.13
C MET A 89 16.39 -14.27 -0.13
N SER A 90 16.09 -15.49 -0.56
CA SER A 90 17.12 -16.52 -0.78
C SER A 90 18.09 -16.11 -1.88
N GLY A 91 19.40 -16.18 -1.59
CA GLY A 91 20.46 -15.84 -2.54
C GLY A 91 20.67 -14.34 -2.76
N LYS A 92 20.03 -13.47 -1.99
CA LYS A 92 20.20 -12.00 -2.08
C LYS A 92 21.30 -11.54 -1.14
N GLN A 93 22.14 -10.63 -1.60
CA GLN A 93 23.23 -10.07 -0.79
C GLN A 93 22.71 -9.11 0.27
N LEU A 94 21.58 -8.45 0.01
CA LEU A 94 21.00 -7.47 0.91
C LEU A 94 19.49 -7.62 0.98
N CYS A 95 18.97 -7.83 2.19
CA CYS A 95 17.53 -7.92 2.44
C CYS A 95 17.10 -6.78 3.37
N VAL A 96 16.14 -5.96 2.92
CA VAL A 96 15.63 -4.81 3.65
C VAL A 96 14.13 -4.94 3.82
N VAL A 97 13.64 -4.69 5.02
CA VAL A 97 12.21 -4.60 5.32
C VAL A 97 11.88 -3.21 5.79
N THR A 98 10.97 -2.53 5.11
CA THR A 98 10.39 -1.26 5.60
C THR A 98 9.07 -1.54 6.33
N VAL A 99 8.88 -0.95 7.50
CA VAL A 99 7.70 -1.20 8.34
C VAL A 99 6.93 0.09 8.53
N SER A 100 5.63 0.05 8.25
CA SER A 100 4.79 1.23 8.45
C SER A 100 4.54 1.54 9.93
N PRO A 101 4.53 2.81 10.35
CA PRO A 101 4.18 3.18 11.73
C PRO A 101 2.80 2.66 12.15
N GLN A 102 1.83 2.62 11.23
CA GLN A 102 0.50 2.06 11.49
C GLN A 102 0.55 0.55 11.78
N SER A 103 1.43 -0.19 11.09
CA SER A 103 1.63 -1.61 11.34
C SER A 103 2.22 -1.85 12.74
N VAL A 104 3.23 -1.07 13.13
CA VAL A 104 3.82 -1.12 14.47
C VAL A 104 2.76 -0.83 15.54
N CYS A 105 2.00 0.26 15.38
CA CYS A 105 0.94 0.62 16.32
C CYS A 105 -0.17 -0.44 16.42
N SER A 106 -0.58 -1.01 15.28
CA SER A 106 -1.60 -2.07 15.24
C SER A 106 -1.13 -3.32 16.00
N ILE A 107 0.12 -3.74 15.79
CA ILE A 107 0.73 -4.87 16.50
C ILE A 107 0.85 -4.57 18.00
N ALA A 108 1.28 -3.37 18.37
CA ALA A 108 1.41 -2.94 19.77
C ALA A 108 0.07 -3.05 20.51
N VAL A 109 -1.01 -2.52 19.92
CA VAL A 109 -2.36 -2.60 20.50
C VAL A 109 -2.83 -4.05 20.59
N LYS A 110 -2.61 -4.85 19.54
CA LYS A 110 -3.03 -6.25 19.50
C LYS A 110 -2.33 -7.12 20.53
N ARG A 111 -1.03 -6.87 20.77
CA ARG A 111 -0.19 -7.59 21.72
C ARG A 111 -0.16 -6.97 23.12
N GLN A 112 -0.90 -5.87 23.35
CA GLN A 112 -0.97 -5.15 24.62
C GLN A 112 0.41 -4.72 25.15
N MET A 113 1.25 -4.20 24.25
CA MET A 113 2.61 -3.72 24.56
C MET A 113 2.79 -2.28 24.07
N SER A 114 3.88 -1.65 24.46
CA SER A 114 4.25 -0.32 23.95
C SER A 114 4.65 -0.38 22.48
N VAL A 115 4.59 0.77 21.80
CA VAL A 115 5.05 0.91 20.40
C VAL A 115 6.53 0.54 20.26
N SER A 116 7.35 0.88 21.26
CA SER A 116 8.79 0.55 21.27
C SER A 116 9.03 -0.97 21.37
N GLU A 117 8.29 -1.66 22.23
CA GLU A 117 8.37 -3.12 22.35
C GLU A 117 7.90 -3.81 21.07
N ALA A 118 6.81 -3.34 20.47
CA ALA A 118 6.33 -3.86 19.19
C ALA A 118 7.36 -3.67 18.07
N ALA A 119 7.99 -2.49 17.98
CA ALA A 119 9.04 -2.24 17.00
C ALA A 119 10.24 -3.20 17.18
N LYS A 120 10.68 -3.41 18.43
CA LYS A 120 11.76 -4.36 18.75
C LYS A 120 11.38 -5.80 18.42
N LEU A 121 10.15 -6.21 18.71
CA LEU A 121 9.62 -7.54 18.40
C LEU A 121 9.62 -7.77 16.89
N ILE A 122 9.06 -6.85 16.12
CA ILE A 122 9.00 -6.91 14.65
C ILE A 122 10.41 -6.98 14.07
N ALA A 123 11.32 -6.11 14.53
CA ALA A 123 12.70 -6.10 14.07
C ALA A 123 13.41 -7.42 14.38
N SER A 124 13.31 -7.91 15.62
CA SER A 124 13.93 -9.17 16.06
C SER A 124 13.44 -10.36 15.24
N PHE A 125 12.14 -10.39 14.92
CA PHE A 125 11.57 -11.42 14.07
C PHE A 125 12.18 -11.40 12.67
N PHE A 126 12.23 -10.26 12.00
CA PHE A 126 12.82 -10.17 10.66
C PHE A 126 14.32 -10.45 10.65
N PHE A 127 15.06 -9.98 11.65
CA PHE A 127 16.48 -10.34 11.82
C PHE A 127 16.68 -11.85 11.98
N SER A 128 15.81 -12.53 12.75
CA SER A 128 15.87 -14.00 12.88
C SER A 128 15.61 -14.77 11.58
N LYS A 129 15.07 -14.09 10.54
CA LYS A 129 14.83 -14.64 9.20
C LYS A 129 15.89 -14.25 8.17
N GLY A 130 16.96 -13.55 8.58
CA GLY A 130 18.05 -13.15 7.69
C GLY A 130 17.83 -11.80 6.98
N VAL A 131 16.88 -10.98 7.44
CA VAL A 131 16.81 -9.57 7.00
C VAL A 131 18.01 -8.81 7.57
N HIS A 132 18.63 -7.96 6.76
CA HIS A 132 19.82 -7.19 7.16
C HIS A 132 19.42 -5.84 7.78
N TYR A 133 18.39 -5.19 7.25
CA TYR A 133 17.87 -3.92 7.77
C TYR A 133 16.36 -3.94 7.93
N VAL A 134 15.88 -3.49 9.10
CA VAL A 134 14.46 -3.22 9.36
C VAL A 134 14.30 -1.72 9.60
N ILE A 135 13.60 -1.04 8.71
CA ILE A 135 13.56 0.43 8.63
C ILE A 135 12.13 0.92 8.85
N ASP A 136 11.96 1.96 9.67
CA ASP A 136 10.67 2.64 9.83
C ASP A 136 10.35 3.50 8.58
N SER A 137 9.18 3.31 7.97
CA SER A 137 8.81 4.03 6.75
C SER A 137 8.38 5.49 6.97
N SER A 138 8.40 6.00 8.21
CA SER A 138 8.17 7.41 8.54
C SER A 138 9.13 8.34 7.81
N PHE A 139 10.36 7.89 7.49
CA PHE A 139 11.27 8.66 6.66
C PHE A 139 10.69 8.94 5.27
N GLY A 140 10.21 7.90 4.56
CA GLY A 140 9.53 8.08 3.28
C GLY A 140 8.25 8.91 3.40
N ARG A 141 7.59 8.88 4.56
CA ARG A 141 6.42 9.73 4.85
C ARG A 141 6.79 11.20 5.03
N ALA A 142 7.93 11.50 5.65
CA ALA A 142 8.44 12.87 5.79
C ALA A 142 8.79 13.45 4.41
N PHE A 143 9.50 12.70 3.58
CA PHE A 143 9.78 13.10 2.19
C PHE A 143 8.50 13.33 1.38
N SER A 144 7.55 12.39 1.44
CA SER A 144 6.26 12.54 0.74
C SER A 144 5.51 13.79 1.17
N LEU A 145 5.54 14.13 2.46
CA LEU A 145 4.88 15.32 2.99
C LEU A 145 5.57 16.61 2.54
N GLU A 146 6.89 16.66 2.61
CA GLU A 146 7.68 17.82 2.18
C GLU A 146 7.51 18.09 0.68
N GLU A 147 7.62 17.06 -0.16
CA GLU A 147 7.40 17.17 -1.59
C GLU A 147 5.96 17.57 -1.93
N ALA A 148 4.96 17.01 -1.21
CA ALA A 148 3.55 17.39 -1.42
C ALA A 148 3.29 18.84 -1.01
N TYR A 149 3.97 19.33 0.03
CA TYR A 149 3.91 20.73 0.43
C TYR A 149 4.54 21.64 -0.64
N ASN A 150 5.72 21.28 -1.14
CA ASN A 150 6.40 22.02 -2.20
C ASN A 150 5.57 22.06 -3.50
N GLU A 151 4.96 20.93 -3.89
CA GLU A 151 4.03 20.87 -5.01
C GLU A 151 2.82 21.77 -4.79
N TYR A 152 2.21 21.69 -3.60
CA TYR A 152 1.07 22.53 -3.24
C TYR A 152 1.40 24.02 -3.34
N CYS A 153 2.57 24.43 -2.86
CA CYS A 153 3.02 25.83 -2.90
C CYS A 153 3.35 26.31 -4.31
N SER A 154 3.89 25.44 -5.17
CA SER A 154 4.35 25.82 -6.52
C SER A 154 3.27 25.74 -7.60
N THR A 155 2.23 24.92 -7.42
CA THR A 155 1.19 24.72 -8.42
C THR A 155 0.03 25.71 -8.30
N SER A 156 -0.37 26.28 -9.44
CA SER A 156 -1.59 27.08 -9.57
C SER A 156 -2.84 26.25 -9.87
N SER A 157 -2.69 24.97 -10.28
CA SER A 157 -3.81 24.06 -10.52
C SER A 157 -4.39 23.59 -9.19
N ARG A 158 -5.66 23.89 -8.94
CA ARG A 158 -6.35 23.59 -7.68
C ARG A 158 -7.69 22.90 -7.92
N PRO A 159 -8.11 21.98 -7.04
CA PRO A 159 -7.41 21.50 -5.84
C PRO A 159 -6.20 20.60 -6.17
N VAL A 160 -5.30 20.38 -5.21
CA VAL A 160 -4.28 19.32 -5.30
C VAL A 160 -4.80 18.12 -4.52
N LEU A 161 -4.99 16.99 -5.20
CA LEU A 161 -5.53 15.77 -4.65
C LEU A 161 -4.40 14.82 -4.26
N VAL A 162 -4.46 14.26 -3.05
CA VAL A 162 -3.43 13.35 -2.55
C VAL A 162 -3.36 12.07 -3.40
N SER A 163 -2.16 11.61 -3.70
CA SER A 163 -1.90 10.37 -4.48
C SER A 163 -1.25 9.26 -3.65
N SER A 164 -1.00 9.50 -2.36
CA SER A 164 -0.34 8.53 -1.46
C SER A 164 -1.15 7.26 -1.17
N CYS A 165 -2.47 7.30 -1.40
CA CYS A 165 -3.39 6.18 -1.23
C CYS A 165 -3.63 5.48 -2.58
N PRO A 166 -3.10 4.27 -2.80
CA PRO A 166 -3.25 3.57 -4.07
C PRO A 166 -4.72 3.27 -4.42
N GLY A 167 -5.58 2.98 -3.45
CA GLY A 167 -7.01 2.78 -3.71
C GLY A 167 -7.71 4.02 -4.28
N PHE A 168 -7.33 5.21 -3.79
CA PHE A 168 -7.86 6.46 -4.35
C PHE A 168 -7.31 6.74 -5.75
N VAL A 169 -6.03 6.45 -6.00
CA VAL A 169 -5.44 6.56 -7.34
C VAL A 169 -6.16 5.64 -8.31
N CYS A 170 -6.37 4.37 -7.95
CA CYS A 170 -7.13 3.40 -8.77
C CYS A 170 -8.56 3.89 -9.03
N TYR A 171 -9.24 4.42 -8.02
CA TYR A 171 -10.57 5.02 -8.18
C TYR A 171 -10.56 6.20 -9.15
N ALA A 172 -9.59 7.11 -9.03
CA ALA A 172 -9.46 8.27 -9.89
C ALA A 172 -9.19 7.85 -11.35
N GLU A 173 -8.29 6.90 -11.58
CA GLU A 173 -7.96 6.36 -12.90
C GLU A 173 -9.16 5.66 -13.55
N LYS A 174 -9.88 4.81 -12.81
CA LYS A 174 -10.93 3.95 -13.36
C LYS A 174 -12.30 4.62 -13.47
N SER A 175 -12.66 5.50 -12.53
CA SER A 175 -14.02 6.09 -12.45
C SER A 175 -14.12 7.49 -13.04
N HIS A 176 -13.09 8.33 -12.84
CA HIS A 176 -13.17 9.77 -13.15
C HIS A 176 -11.87 10.32 -13.74
N GLY A 177 -11.24 9.57 -14.64
CA GLY A 177 -9.90 9.86 -15.15
C GLY A 177 -9.72 11.29 -15.66
N ALA A 178 -10.59 11.73 -16.58
CA ALA A 178 -10.51 13.06 -17.17
C ALA A 178 -10.71 14.21 -16.15
N PHE A 179 -11.43 13.95 -15.06
CA PHE A 179 -11.78 14.97 -14.07
C PHE A 179 -10.80 15.02 -12.90
N LEU A 180 -10.29 13.87 -12.43
CA LEU A 180 -9.46 13.79 -11.22
C LEU A 180 -7.95 13.73 -11.51
N LEU A 181 -7.52 13.06 -12.59
CA LEU A 181 -6.09 12.88 -12.86
C LEU A 181 -5.30 14.18 -13.02
N PRO A 182 -5.84 15.27 -13.63
CA PRO A 182 -5.11 16.54 -13.74
C PRO A 182 -4.80 17.20 -12.38
N PHE A 183 -5.54 16.83 -11.34
CA PHE A 183 -5.40 17.37 -9.99
C PHE A 183 -4.67 16.44 -9.03
N LEU A 184 -4.37 15.19 -9.43
CA LEU A 184 -3.59 14.29 -8.59
C LEU A 184 -2.16 14.81 -8.42
N SER A 185 -1.71 14.77 -7.17
CA SER A 185 -0.33 15.03 -6.79
C SER A 185 0.62 14.08 -7.52
N LYS A 186 1.68 14.64 -8.10
CA LYS A 186 2.75 13.88 -8.76
C LYS A 186 3.72 13.25 -7.76
N VAL A 187 3.56 13.57 -6.47
CA VAL A 187 4.43 13.08 -5.41
C VAL A 187 4.17 11.60 -5.18
N ARG A 188 5.26 10.83 -5.12
CA ARG A 188 5.21 9.39 -4.89
C ARG A 188 4.71 9.08 -3.48
N SER A 189 4.09 7.91 -3.29
CA SER A 189 3.68 7.47 -1.96
C SER A 189 4.89 7.18 -1.07
N PRO A 190 4.73 7.17 0.26
CA PRO A 190 5.80 6.80 1.19
C PRO A 190 6.42 5.43 0.91
N GLN A 191 5.63 4.45 0.44
CA GLN A 191 6.15 3.13 0.06
C GLN A 191 7.07 3.22 -1.16
N ALA A 192 6.61 3.90 -2.21
CA ALA A 192 7.39 4.08 -3.42
C ALA A 192 8.68 4.86 -3.16
N ILE A 193 8.63 5.90 -2.32
CA ILE A 193 9.82 6.65 -1.90
C ILE A 193 10.80 5.74 -1.14
N CYS A 194 10.32 4.95 -0.18
CA CYS A 194 11.16 3.99 0.52
C CYS A 194 11.78 2.97 -0.44
N GLY A 195 11.02 2.45 -1.40
CA GLY A 195 11.52 1.54 -2.44
C GLY A 195 12.65 2.15 -3.26
N ALA A 196 12.46 3.38 -3.74
CA ALA A 196 13.49 4.12 -4.46
C ALA A 196 14.75 4.35 -3.58
N LEU A 197 14.60 4.75 -2.32
CA LEU A 197 15.74 4.94 -1.40
C LEU A 197 16.51 3.65 -1.14
N VAL A 198 15.83 2.51 -1.03
CA VAL A 198 16.49 1.22 -0.83
C VAL A 198 17.18 0.75 -2.12
N LYS A 199 16.51 0.85 -3.27
CA LYS A 199 17.00 0.28 -4.53
C LYS A 199 17.97 1.19 -5.29
N ASP A 200 17.91 2.51 -5.08
CA ASP A 200 18.89 3.46 -5.62
C ASP A 200 19.93 3.86 -4.56
N PHE A 201 19.53 4.61 -3.53
CA PHE A 201 20.49 5.19 -2.59
C PHE A 201 21.29 4.13 -1.82
N LEU A 202 20.64 3.10 -1.28
CA LEU A 202 21.34 2.05 -0.53
C LEU A 202 22.20 1.16 -1.43
N SER A 203 21.74 0.89 -2.66
CA SER A 203 22.55 0.19 -3.68
C SER A 203 23.87 0.91 -3.94
N ARG A 204 23.81 2.21 -4.24
CA ARG A 204 25.01 3.04 -4.47
C ARG A 204 25.89 3.14 -3.22
N LYS A 205 25.28 3.30 -2.05
CA LYS A 205 26.01 3.48 -0.79
C LYS A 205 26.77 2.22 -0.36
N LEU A 206 26.21 1.03 -0.59
CA LEU A 206 26.80 -0.24 -0.17
C LEU A 206 27.53 -0.98 -1.29
N GLY A 207 27.46 -0.49 -2.53
CA GLY A 207 28.05 -1.15 -3.69
C GLY A 207 27.39 -2.48 -4.05
N VAL A 208 26.12 -2.68 -3.65
CA VAL A 208 25.35 -3.90 -3.94
C VAL A 208 24.50 -3.67 -5.19
N PRO A 209 24.60 -4.52 -6.23
CA PRO A 209 23.75 -4.40 -7.41
C PRO A 209 22.26 -4.43 -7.05
N VAL A 210 21.43 -3.62 -7.72
CA VAL A 210 19.98 -3.54 -7.46
C VAL A 210 19.30 -4.91 -7.55
N SER A 211 19.79 -5.79 -8.43
CA SER A 211 19.31 -7.18 -8.60
C SER A 211 19.53 -8.04 -7.36
N ASP A 212 20.53 -7.73 -6.56
CA ASP A 212 20.94 -8.48 -5.37
C ASP A 212 20.39 -7.89 -4.07
N ILE A 213 19.60 -6.80 -4.18
CA ILE A 213 18.83 -6.23 -3.09
C ILE A 213 17.41 -6.77 -3.17
N TYR A 214 16.90 -7.27 -2.05
CA TYR A 214 15.50 -7.60 -1.85
C TYR A 214 14.87 -6.65 -0.86
N HIS A 215 13.84 -5.92 -1.29
CA HIS A 215 13.12 -4.97 -0.50
C HIS A 215 11.68 -5.43 -0.31
N ALA A 216 11.28 -5.67 0.95
CA ALA A 216 9.90 -5.91 1.31
C ALA A 216 9.33 -4.79 2.18
N ALA A 217 8.01 -4.59 2.12
CA ALA A 217 7.32 -3.59 2.94
C ALA A 217 6.22 -4.25 3.79
N VAL A 218 6.12 -3.87 5.06
CA VAL A 218 5.02 -4.26 5.95
C VAL A 218 4.02 -3.11 6.02
N MET A 219 2.83 -3.33 5.47
CA MET A 219 1.83 -2.29 5.26
C MET A 219 0.45 -2.69 5.81
N PRO A 220 -0.37 -1.72 6.25
CA PRO A 220 -1.69 -1.97 6.82
C PRO A 220 -2.79 -2.07 5.75
N CYS A 221 -2.43 -2.13 4.46
CA CYS A 221 -3.33 -1.98 3.33
C CYS A 221 -2.98 -2.97 2.23
N PHE A 222 -3.97 -3.63 1.64
CA PHE A 222 -3.78 -4.57 0.53
C PHE A 222 -3.42 -3.88 -0.77
N ASP A 223 -3.97 -2.69 -1.04
CA ASP A 223 -3.67 -1.93 -2.26
C ASP A 223 -2.20 -1.55 -2.37
N LYS A 224 -1.45 -1.57 -1.26
CA LYS A 224 0.00 -1.39 -1.30
C LYS A 224 0.72 -2.52 -2.03
N LYS A 225 0.15 -3.74 -2.04
CA LYS A 225 0.62 -4.87 -2.87
C LYS A 225 0.40 -4.60 -4.36
N LEU A 226 -0.75 -4.01 -4.71
CA LEU A 226 -1.06 -3.59 -6.08
C LEU A 226 -0.15 -2.45 -6.53
N GLU A 227 0.05 -1.45 -5.65
CA GLU A 227 0.98 -0.35 -5.91
C GLU A 227 2.38 -0.88 -6.24
N ALA A 228 2.94 -1.77 -5.41
CA ALA A 228 4.26 -2.36 -5.64
C ALA A 228 4.36 -3.15 -6.97
N SER A 229 3.24 -3.53 -7.56
CA SER A 229 3.19 -4.28 -8.83
C SER A 229 3.01 -3.38 -10.06
N ARG A 230 2.79 -2.06 -9.89
CA ARG A 230 2.64 -1.13 -11.03
C ARG A 230 3.97 -0.97 -11.78
N ARG A 231 3.85 -0.78 -13.10
CA ARG A 231 4.98 -0.55 -14.02
C ARG A 231 5.74 0.75 -13.72
N ASP A 232 5.12 1.67 -13.00
CA ASP A 232 5.70 2.95 -12.59
C ASP A 232 6.79 2.81 -11.50
N PHE A 233 6.86 1.65 -10.81
CA PHE A 233 7.73 1.45 -9.64
C PHE A 233 8.83 0.41 -9.90
N TYR A 234 9.55 0.59 -11.00
CA TYR A 234 10.74 -0.17 -11.35
C TYR A 234 11.99 0.69 -11.16
N ALA A 235 13.07 0.08 -10.69
CA ALA A 235 14.34 0.78 -10.52
C ALA A 235 14.94 1.13 -11.89
N HIS A 236 15.22 2.42 -12.13
CA HIS A 236 15.97 2.98 -13.28
C HIS A 236 16.16 2.06 -14.51
N ASP A 237 15.25 2.12 -15.49
CA ASP A 237 15.31 1.39 -16.77
C ASP A 237 15.60 -0.13 -16.65
N SER A 238 15.33 -0.72 -15.48
CA SER A 238 15.47 -2.16 -15.24
C SER A 238 14.10 -2.84 -15.09
N GLU A 239 14.09 -4.16 -15.21
CA GLU A 239 12.92 -4.98 -14.91
C GLU A 239 12.82 -5.36 -13.41
N ILE A 240 13.56 -4.65 -12.54
CA ILE A 240 13.58 -4.89 -11.10
C ILE A 240 12.62 -3.92 -10.41
N ARG A 241 11.70 -4.47 -9.60
CA ARG A 241 10.77 -3.66 -8.81
C ARG A 241 11.51 -2.92 -7.68
N GLU A 242 11.02 -1.73 -7.37
CA GLU A 242 11.50 -0.98 -6.20
C GLU A 242 11.06 -1.62 -4.87
N THR A 243 9.90 -2.27 -4.87
CA THR A 243 9.39 -3.07 -3.75
C THR A 243 9.05 -4.46 -4.26
N ASP A 244 9.83 -5.46 -3.87
CA ASP A 244 9.72 -6.83 -4.39
C ASP A 244 8.50 -7.55 -3.80
N CYS A 245 8.15 -7.25 -2.54
CA CYS A 245 7.03 -7.88 -1.85
C CYS A 245 6.41 -6.96 -0.79
N VAL A 246 5.08 -6.96 -0.66
CA VAL A 246 4.39 -6.26 0.41
C VAL A 246 3.65 -7.27 1.28
N ILE A 247 3.91 -7.26 2.58
CA ILE A 247 3.27 -8.10 3.57
C ILE A 247 2.25 -7.27 4.35
N SER A 248 1.04 -7.78 4.51
CA SER A 248 0.02 -7.09 5.30
C SER A 248 0.34 -7.18 6.80
N THR A 249 -0.05 -6.17 7.58
CA THR A 249 0.11 -6.21 9.04
C THR A 249 -0.49 -7.48 9.66
N GLY A 250 -1.60 -7.97 9.10
CA GLY A 250 -2.26 -9.22 9.55
C GLY A 250 -1.36 -10.45 9.43
N MET A 251 -0.55 -10.54 8.36
CA MET A 251 0.40 -11.63 8.16
C MET A 251 1.58 -11.55 9.13
N THR A 252 1.91 -10.36 9.63
CA THR A 252 2.91 -10.17 10.70
C THR A 252 2.36 -10.38 12.11
N LEU A 253 1.07 -10.72 12.28
CA LEU A 253 0.51 -11.00 13.61
C LEU A 253 0.85 -12.39 14.16
N VAL A 254 1.48 -13.26 13.35
CA VAL A 254 2.08 -14.51 13.84
C VAL A 254 3.41 -14.27 14.56
N ILE A 255 3.98 -13.06 14.46
CA ILE A 255 5.09 -12.58 15.30
C ILE A 255 4.59 -12.37 16.73
#